data_AF-A0A9R1IQ56-F1
#
_entry.id   AF-A0A9R1IQ56-F1
#
_cell.length_a   1.000
_cell.length_b   1.000
_cell.length_c   1.000
_cell.angle_alpha   90.00
_cell.angle_beta   90.00
_cell.angle_gamma   90.00
#
_symmetry.space_group_name_H-M   'P 1'
#
loop_
_entity.id
_entity.type
_entity.pdbx_description
1 polymer ?
#
loop_
_entity_poly.entity_id
_entity_poly.type
_entity_poly.pdbx_seq_one_letter_code
_entity_poly.pdbx_strand_id
1 'polypeptide(L)'
;MARDNGDGLAAIAGRIGVLGSIALNIAALAIYLRGRAAAEKQASKKVKKAAAVAPSSGKPPVACDSVINLDHGDPTMFETFWRGPIGESATLVIPGYQTMSYFSDVGNLCWFLEPGFEREVRRLHSLVGNAAVEGYHVLVGTGSSQLFQAALYALALPIADAPVSVVSTTPFYSMYPPLTDFLNSGLYRWAGDANAFDGNDYIEVICSPNNPDGSIREAVLKSKSGKDIHDLAYYWPQYTPITHMLAHDIMLFTVSKCTGHAGTRIGWALVKDKEVAQKMSKFMEQSTIGVSKDAQLRAAKVLGAVTDGYEHQLAAAAGGDANLLFHYARRKMAHRWCALRAAVAASGIFSLPNEVAGFCTFTKDTVTSNPAFAWLRCEKQEVEDLESFLRENKIITRSGTKFGADQKVVRISMVDTDEAFGIFVNRLATIK
;
A
#
# COMPACT_ATOMS: atom_id res chain seq x y z
N MET A 1 8.59 97.84 5.85
CA MET A 1 9.03 97.14 7.07
C MET A 1 7.85 96.40 7.67
N ALA A 2 7.74 95.09 7.41
CA ALA A 2 7.16 94.08 8.30
C ALA A 2 7.33 92.72 7.61
N ARG A 3 8.22 91.91 8.19
CA ARG A 3 8.54 90.51 7.93
C ARG A 3 7.35 89.63 8.40
N ASP A 4 6.92 88.62 7.64
CA ASP A 4 7.38 87.22 7.70
C ASP A 4 6.43 86.31 8.52
N ASN A 5 6.42 85.01 8.21
CA ASN A 5 5.86 83.87 8.96
C ASN A 5 4.39 83.43 8.79
N GLY A 6 3.89 83.26 7.56
CA GLY A 6 2.60 82.59 7.30
C GLY A 6 2.69 81.14 6.80
N ASP A 7 3.64 80.85 5.90
CA ASP A 7 3.56 79.65 5.04
C ASP A 7 4.28 78.40 5.59
N GLY A 8 5.05 78.52 6.67
CA GLY A 8 5.78 77.39 7.26
C GLY A 8 4.89 76.45 8.09
N LEU A 9 3.93 76.99 8.83
CA LEU A 9 3.13 76.22 9.79
C LEU A 9 2.07 75.33 9.12
N ALA A 10 1.45 75.80 8.04
CA ALA A 10 0.44 75.03 7.31
C ALA A 10 1.05 73.84 6.52
N ALA A 11 2.24 74.04 5.92
CA ALA A 11 2.96 72.98 5.21
C ALA A 11 3.52 71.91 6.16
N ILE A 12 3.96 72.30 7.37
CA ILE A 12 4.40 71.38 8.41
C ILE A 12 3.22 70.60 9.00
N ALA A 13 2.08 71.27 9.26
CA ALA A 13 0.86 70.62 9.76
C ALA A 13 0.29 69.59 8.75
N GLY A 14 0.28 69.92 7.45
CA GLY A 14 -0.15 68.99 6.39
C GLY A 14 0.75 67.77 6.25
N ARG A 15 2.08 67.94 6.35
CA ARG A 15 3.04 66.82 6.32
C ARG A 15 2.95 65.94 7.56
N ILE A 16 2.73 66.53 8.74
CA ILE A 16 2.50 65.78 9.99
C ILE A 16 1.18 64.98 9.91
N GLY A 17 0.12 65.57 9.34
CA GLY A 17 -1.16 64.88 9.15
C GLY A 17 -1.09 63.69 8.20
N VAL A 18 -0.38 63.82 7.08
CA VAL A 18 -0.17 62.72 6.12
C VAL A 18 0.72 61.61 6.71
N LEU A 19 1.81 61.97 7.38
CA LEU A 19 2.67 61.00 8.07
C LEU A 19 1.92 60.28 9.21
N GLY A 20 1.08 61.01 9.95
CA GLY A 20 0.20 60.44 10.98
C GLY A 20 -0.81 59.45 10.41
N SER A 21 -1.44 59.78 9.27
CA SER A 21 -2.40 58.88 8.60
C SER A 21 -1.73 57.60 8.06
N ILE A 22 -0.54 57.72 7.45
CA ILE A 22 0.23 56.56 6.98
C ILE A 22 0.65 55.67 8.16
N ALA A 23 1.13 56.25 9.25
CA ALA A 23 1.51 55.50 10.45
C ALA A 23 0.30 54.76 11.06
N LEU A 24 -0.88 55.41 11.10
CA LEU A 24 -2.11 54.79 11.59
C LEU A 24 -2.55 53.61 10.73
N ASN A 25 -2.48 53.75 9.40
CA ASN A 25 -2.86 52.69 8.46
C ASN A 25 -1.89 51.49 8.52
N ILE A 26 -0.59 51.74 8.65
CA ILE A 26 0.41 50.66 8.83
C ILE A 26 0.18 49.94 10.17
N ALA A 27 -0.11 50.68 11.24
CA ALA A 27 -0.42 50.10 12.55
C ALA A 27 -1.70 49.24 12.49
N ALA A 28 -2.75 49.73 11.83
CA ALA A 28 -4.00 48.98 11.65
C ALA A 28 -3.80 47.70 10.83
N LEU A 29 -3.01 47.76 9.75
CA LEU A 29 -2.66 46.58 8.95
C LEU A 29 -1.83 45.57 9.75
N ALA A 30 -0.87 46.03 10.55
CA ALA A 30 -0.06 45.16 11.41
C ALA A 30 -0.91 44.48 12.50
N ILE A 31 -1.88 45.20 13.08
CA ILE A 31 -2.84 44.64 14.04
C ILE A 31 -3.75 43.62 13.36
N TYR A 32 -4.25 43.90 12.17
CA TYR A 32 -5.08 42.98 11.38
C TYR A 32 -4.32 41.69 11.03
N LEU A 33 -3.09 41.80 10.54
CA LEU A 33 -2.24 40.65 10.21
C LEU A 33 -1.86 39.84 11.45
N ARG A 34 -1.57 40.49 12.58
CA ARG A 34 -1.35 39.79 13.87
C ARG A 34 -2.61 39.10 14.38
N GLY A 35 -3.77 39.74 14.26
CA GLY A 35 -5.06 39.16 14.62
C GLY A 35 -5.38 37.91 13.78
N ARG A 36 -5.10 37.97 12.48
CA ARG A 36 -5.24 36.83 11.56
C ARG A 36 -4.28 35.70 11.89
N ALA A 37 -2.99 36.00 12.11
CA ALA A 37 -2.01 34.99 12.51
C ALA A 37 -2.32 34.37 13.89
N ALA A 38 -2.87 35.15 14.82
CA ALA A 38 -3.34 34.66 16.11
C ALA A 38 -4.58 33.77 15.97
N ALA A 39 -5.53 34.15 15.11
CA ALA A 39 -6.72 33.35 14.80
C ALA A 39 -6.34 32.03 14.10
N GLU A 40 -5.39 32.04 13.17
CA GLU A 40 -4.84 30.85 12.51
C GLU A 40 -4.11 29.94 13.52
N LYS A 41 -3.29 30.51 14.43
CA LYS A 41 -2.66 29.76 15.52
C LYS A 41 -3.68 29.19 16.52
N GLN A 42 -4.76 29.92 16.79
CA GLN A 42 -5.81 29.50 17.72
C GLN A 42 -6.73 28.46 17.09
N ALA A 43 -7.01 28.56 15.79
CA ALA A 43 -7.66 27.53 15.01
C ALA A 43 -6.79 26.26 14.93
N SER A 44 -5.50 26.39 14.64
CA SER A 44 -4.53 25.28 14.67
C SER A 44 -4.46 24.62 16.06
N LYS A 45 -4.43 25.41 17.14
CA LYS A 45 -4.51 24.89 18.52
C LYS A 45 -5.86 24.24 18.84
N LYS A 46 -6.98 24.79 18.37
CA LYS A 46 -8.32 24.20 18.54
C LYS A 46 -8.47 22.89 17.75
N VAL A 47 -7.91 22.80 16.55
CA VAL A 47 -7.85 21.56 15.75
C VAL A 47 -6.97 20.52 16.43
N LYS A 48 -5.81 20.90 16.99
CA LYS A 48 -4.99 20.01 17.83
C LYS A 48 -5.69 19.54 19.11
N LYS A 49 -6.72 20.27 19.57
CA LYS A 49 -7.51 19.95 20.78
C LYS A 49 -8.83 19.22 20.47
N ALA A 50 -9.25 19.17 19.20
CA ALA A 50 -10.43 18.43 18.74
C ALA A 50 -10.08 16.93 18.72
N ALA A 51 -10.23 16.29 19.88
CA ALA A 51 -10.26 14.84 20.13
C ALA A 51 -9.33 13.99 19.25
N ALA A 52 -8.07 13.85 19.66
CA ALA A 52 -7.28 12.70 19.23
C ALA A 52 -8.00 11.43 19.73
N VAL A 53 -8.65 10.70 18.83
CA VAL A 53 -9.20 9.38 19.13
C VAL A 53 -8.03 8.44 19.44
N ALA A 54 -8.16 7.64 20.50
CA ALA A 54 -7.13 6.68 20.85
C ALA A 54 -6.86 5.74 19.65
N PRO A 55 -5.59 5.56 19.23
CA PRO A 55 -5.29 4.65 18.14
C PRO A 55 -5.57 3.20 18.55
N SER A 56 -5.72 2.33 17.54
CA SER A 56 -5.68 0.87 17.74
C SER A 56 -4.41 0.47 18.50
N SER A 57 -4.52 -0.51 19.40
CA SER A 57 -3.38 -1.06 20.15
C SER A 57 -2.42 -1.88 19.31
N GLY A 58 -2.80 -2.27 18.08
CA GLY A 58 -1.97 -3.07 17.19
C GLY A 58 -1.55 -4.42 17.79
N LYS A 59 -0.45 -4.98 17.27
CA LYS A 59 0.20 -6.16 17.88
C LYS A 59 0.94 -5.73 19.16
N PRO A 60 0.95 -6.58 20.21
CA PRO A 60 1.73 -6.30 21.40
C PRO A 60 3.24 -6.22 21.05
N PRO A 61 4.01 -5.35 21.74
CA PRO A 61 5.46 -5.36 21.63
C PRO A 61 6.05 -6.74 21.98
N VAL A 62 7.18 -7.07 21.37
CA VAL A 62 7.88 -8.34 21.60
C VAL A 62 9.18 -8.12 22.37
N ALA A 63 9.49 -9.06 23.25
CA ALA A 63 10.76 -9.17 23.98
C ALA A 63 11.52 -10.44 23.56
N CYS A 64 12.79 -10.57 23.96
CA CYS A 64 13.68 -11.65 23.53
C CYS A 64 13.13 -13.07 23.75
N ASP A 65 12.27 -13.29 24.74
CA ASP A 65 11.66 -14.56 25.10
C ASP A 65 10.23 -14.76 24.55
N SER A 66 9.67 -13.73 23.91
CA SER A 66 8.30 -13.71 23.38
C SER A 66 8.12 -14.69 22.23
N VAL A 67 6.91 -15.20 22.04
CA VAL A 67 6.55 -15.92 20.81
C VAL A 67 6.38 -14.90 19.69
N ILE A 68 7.17 -15.03 18.62
CA ILE A 68 7.10 -14.10 17.48
C ILE A 68 6.11 -14.64 16.45
N ASN A 69 5.17 -13.81 16.03
CA ASN A 69 4.14 -14.19 15.07
C ASN A 69 4.37 -13.56 13.70
N LEU A 70 5.03 -14.34 12.84
CA LEU A 70 5.36 -14.00 11.46
C LEU A 70 4.49 -14.74 10.45
N ASP A 71 3.41 -15.40 10.90
CA ASP A 71 2.38 -16.01 10.03
C ASP A 71 1.70 -14.95 9.17
N HIS A 72 1.39 -13.80 9.76
CA HIS A 72 0.67 -12.71 9.10
C HIS A 72 1.63 -11.76 8.39
N GLY A 73 1.27 -11.34 7.16
CA GLY A 73 2.01 -10.31 6.43
C GLY A 73 1.65 -8.89 6.88
N ASP A 74 1.64 -8.60 8.17
CA ASP A 74 1.33 -7.26 8.67
C ASP A 74 2.53 -6.33 8.46
N PRO A 75 2.42 -5.27 7.63
CA PRO A 75 3.56 -4.48 7.16
C PRO A 75 3.91 -3.33 8.12
N THR A 76 4.17 -3.65 9.39
CA THR A 76 4.47 -2.67 10.44
C THR A 76 5.89 -2.08 10.34
N MET A 77 6.79 -2.66 9.53
CA MET A 77 8.13 -2.11 9.27
C MET A 77 8.13 -0.66 8.75
N PHE A 78 7.03 -0.21 8.15
CA PHE A 78 6.86 1.13 7.59
C PHE A 78 6.53 2.19 8.64
N GLU A 79 6.17 1.80 9.86
CA GLU A 79 5.76 2.74 10.91
C GLU A 79 6.87 3.77 11.21
N THR A 80 8.13 3.33 11.27
CA THR A 80 9.28 4.23 11.49
C THR A 80 9.38 5.31 10.42
N PHE A 81 9.07 4.99 9.15
CA PHE A 81 9.08 5.96 8.07
C PHE A 81 7.98 7.01 8.26
N TRP A 82 6.76 6.57 8.56
CA TRP A 82 5.62 7.46 8.76
C TRP A 82 5.67 8.25 10.06
N ARG A 83 6.46 7.83 11.05
CA ARG A 83 6.79 8.64 12.23
C ARG A 83 7.90 9.67 11.97
N GLY A 84 8.60 9.55 10.84
CA GLY A 84 9.63 10.48 10.41
C GLY A 84 9.07 11.81 9.88
N PRO A 85 9.94 12.67 9.32
CA PRO A 85 9.57 14.02 8.88
C PRO A 85 8.41 14.07 7.87
N ILE A 86 8.32 13.08 6.98
CA ILE A 86 7.24 12.98 5.99
C ILE A 86 5.87 12.63 6.59
N GLY A 87 5.83 12.10 7.83
CA GLY A 87 4.59 11.78 8.52
C GLY A 87 3.63 12.96 8.66
N GLU A 88 4.18 14.15 8.90
CA GLU A 88 3.39 15.37 9.03
C GLU A 88 2.68 15.72 7.71
N SER A 89 3.33 15.53 6.56
CA SER A 89 2.73 15.81 5.24
C SER A 89 1.60 14.83 4.90
N ALA A 90 1.56 13.65 5.52
CA ALA A 90 0.49 12.66 5.41
C ALA A 90 -0.63 12.86 6.45
N THR A 91 -0.55 13.89 7.31
CA THR A 91 -1.61 14.18 8.29
C THR A 91 -2.90 14.63 7.60
N LEU A 92 -4.03 14.08 8.04
CA LEU A 92 -5.36 14.40 7.54
C LEU A 92 -6.26 14.86 8.69
N VAL A 93 -7.02 15.92 8.45
CA VAL A 93 -8.10 16.38 9.33
C VAL A 93 -9.40 16.33 8.53
N ILE A 94 -10.38 15.58 9.03
CA ILE A 94 -11.70 15.46 8.41
C ILE A 94 -12.70 16.19 9.33
N PRO A 95 -13.26 17.33 8.91
CA PRO A 95 -14.36 17.98 9.63
C PRO A 95 -15.57 17.04 9.72
N GLY A 96 -16.29 17.04 10.84
CA GLY A 96 -17.39 16.09 11.07
C GLY A 96 -18.58 16.18 10.10
N TYR A 97 -18.68 17.25 9.31
CA TYR A 97 -19.70 17.42 8.27
C TYR A 97 -19.21 17.03 6.86
N GLN A 98 -17.91 16.77 6.69
CA GLN A 98 -17.34 16.43 5.40
C GLN A 98 -17.74 14.99 5.01
N THR A 99 -17.99 14.76 3.72
CA THR A 99 -18.26 13.42 3.16
C THR A 99 -19.43 12.65 3.82
N MET A 100 -20.47 13.34 4.29
CA MET A 100 -21.69 12.71 4.82
C MET A 100 -22.53 11.97 3.76
N SER A 101 -22.38 12.33 2.48
CA SER A 101 -23.12 11.72 1.37
C SER A 101 -22.58 10.34 1.01
N TYR A 102 -23.45 9.46 0.53
CA TYR A 102 -23.04 8.20 -0.11
C TYR A 102 -22.18 8.45 -1.37
N PHE A 103 -22.55 9.45 -2.15
CA PHE A 103 -21.96 9.71 -3.47
C PHE A 103 -20.67 10.51 -3.37
N SER A 104 -19.65 10.12 -4.14
CA SER A 104 -18.44 10.91 -4.38
C SER A 104 -18.53 11.68 -5.69
N ASP A 105 -18.84 10.96 -6.78
CA ASP A 105 -18.97 11.51 -8.13
C ASP A 105 -19.98 10.68 -8.93
N VAL A 106 -21.20 11.21 -9.08
CA VAL A 106 -22.29 10.53 -9.80
C VAL A 106 -22.03 10.36 -11.30
N GLY A 107 -21.07 11.09 -11.87
CA GLY A 107 -20.67 10.94 -13.27
C GLY A 107 -19.68 9.79 -13.49
N ASN A 108 -19.04 9.31 -12.42
CA ASN A 108 -18.10 8.19 -12.49
C ASN A 108 -18.85 6.86 -12.48
N LEU A 109 -18.36 5.89 -13.26
CA LEU A 109 -18.83 4.50 -13.24
C LEU A 109 -18.80 3.94 -11.82
N CYS A 110 -17.73 4.24 -11.08
CA CYS A 110 -17.57 3.90 -9.67
C CYS A 110 -17.99 5.11 -8.83
N TRP A 111 -19.30 5.36 -8.69
CA TRP A 111 -19.82 6.61 -8.13
C TRP A 111 -19.41 6.91 -6.67
N PHE A 112 -18.92 5.90 -5.95
CA PHE A 112 -18.40 6.00 -4.58
C PHE A 112 -16.87 6.18 -4.50
N LEU A 113 -16.17 6.29 -5.64
CA LEU A 113 -14.74 6.59 -5.72
C LEU A 113 -14.49 8.08 -5.50
N GLU A 114 -13.66 8.41 -4.51
CA GLU A 114 -13.20 9.77 -4.30
C GLU A 114 -12.28 10.23 -5.45
N PRO A 115 -12.60 11.35 -6.15
CA PRO A 115 -11.77 11.86 -7.24
C PRO A 115 -10.34 12.17 -6.80
N GLY A 116 -10.18 12.61 -5.55
CA GLY A 116 -8.87 12.81 -4.95
C GLY A 116 -8.05 11.53 -4.89
N PHE A 117 -8.68 10.41 -4.51
CA PHE A 117 -7.99 9.12 -4.45
C PHE A 117 -7.65 8.60 -5.84
N GLU A 118 -8.56 8.69 -6.81
CA GLU A 118 -8.29 8.29 -8.21
C GLU A 118 -7.06 9.01 -8.77
N ARG A 119 -7.00 10.34 -8.58
CA ARG A 119 -5.87 11.15 -9.05
C ARG A 119 -4.56 10.67 -8.45
N GLU A 120 -4.49 10.43 -7.13
CA GLU A 120 -3.24 10.00 -6.50
C GLU A 120 -2.83 8.57 -6.90
N VAL A 121 -3.78 7.67 -7.15
CA VAL A 121 -3.50 6.35 -7.73
C VAL A 121 -2.82 6.49 -9.09
N ARG A 122 -3.38 7.33 -9.97
CA ARG A 122 -2.81 7.58 -11.31
C ARG A 122 -1.42 8.22 -11.23
N ARG A 123 -1.25 9.25 -10.39
CA ARG A 123 0.06 9.89 -10.13
C ARG A 123 1.09 8.90 -9.64
N LEU A 124 0.72 8.03 -8.71
CA LEU A 124 1.62 7.03 -8.14
C LEU A 124 2.14 6.04 -9.19
N HIS A 125 1.25 5.51 -10.04
CA HIS A 125 1.65 4.59 -11.11
C HIS A 125 2.49 5.28 -12.19
N SER A 126 2.17 6.53 -12.54
CA SER A 126 3.00 7.32 -13.47
C SER A 126 4.40 7.60 -12.91
N LEU A 127 4.52 7.87 -11.61
CA LEU A 127 5.80 8.06 -10.94
C LEU A 127 6.64 6.78 -10.94
N VAL A 128 6.04 5.64 -10.58
CA VAL A 128 6.76 4.37 -10.44
C VAL A 128 7.02 3.71 -11.80
N GLY A 129 6.12 3.88 -12.76
CA GLY A 129 6.17 3.25 -14.08
C GLY A 129 5.86 1.75 -14.06
N ASN A 130 5.14 1.26 -13.03
CA ASN A 130 4.86 -0.17 -12.86
C ASN A 130 3.57 -0.66 -13.52
N ALA A 131 2.60 0.22 -13.80
CA ALA A 131 1.34 -0.17 -14.44
C ALA A 131 0.79 0.92 -15.36
N ALA A 132 0.16 0.51 -16.45
CA ALA A 132 -0.57 1.38 -17.35
C ALA A 132 -1.86 1.86 -16.68
N VAL A 133 -2.11 3.18 -16.74
CA VAL A 133 -3.32 3.82 -16.20
C VAL A 133 -4.20 4.43 -17.28
N GLU A 134 -3.62 4.79 -18.42
CA GLU A 134 -4.36 5.32 -19.56
C GLU A 134 -5.25 4.24 -20.20
N GLY A 135 -6.52 4.56 -20.42
CA GLY A 135 -7.51 3.59 -20.91
C GLY A 135 -8.03 2.61 -19.85
N TYR A 136 -7.69 2.78 -18.57
CA TYR A 136 -8.19 1.96 -17.46
C TYR A 136 -9.21 2.69 -16.59
N HIS A 137 -10.23 1.94 -16.17
CA HIS A 137 -11.16 2.33 -15.11
C HIS A 137 -10.53 2.01 -13.75
N VAL A 138 -10.51 3.00 -12.85
CA VAL A 138 -10.08 2.82 -11.47
C VAL A 138 -11.29 2.44 -10.63
N LEU A 139 -11.22 1.31 -9.92
CA LEU A 139 -12.23 0.91 -8.94
C LEU A 139 -11.60 0.86 -7.55
N VAL A 140 -12.28 1.37 -6.53
CA VAL A 140 -11.84 1.28 -5.14
C VAL A 140 -12.53 0.12 -4.43
N GLY A 141 -11.80 -0.56 -3.54
CA GLY A 141 -12.38 -1.58 -2.67
C GLY A 141 -11.80 -1.60 -1.26
N THR A 142 -12.50 -2.31 -0.36
CA THR A 142 -12.11 -2.51 1.04
C THR A 142 -10.92 -3.48 1.15
N GLY A 143 -9.78 -3.03 0.62
CA GLY A 143 -8.61 -3.85 0.31
C GLY A 143 -8.77 -4.64 -1.00
N SER A 144 -7.63 -5.14 -1.50
CA SER A 144 -7.58 -6.01 -2.69
C SER A 144 -8.47 -7.26 -2.54
N SER A 145 -8.69 -7.75 -1.30
CA SER A 145 -9.55 -8.90 -1.03
C SER A 145 -11.01 -8.73 -1.46
N GLN A 146 -11.57 -7.52 -1.37
CA GLN A 146 -12.93 -7.26 -1.86
C GLN A 146 -12.95 -7.15 -3.39
N LEU A 147 -11.91 -6.53 -3.96
CA LEU A 147 -11.76 -6.38 -5.41
C LEU A 147 -11.54 -7.73 -6.11
N PHE A 148 -10.82 -8.65 -5.47
CA PHE A 148 -10.66 -10.03 -5.92
C PHE A 148 -12.02 -10.72 -6.07
N GLN A 149 -12.86 -10.67 -5.03
CA GLN A 149 -14.21 -11.24 -5.09
C GLN A 149 -15.09 -10.53 -6.13
N ALA A 150 -14.98 -9.20 -6.26
CA ALA A 150 -15.70 -8.45 -7.28
C ALA A 150 -15.28 -8.88 -8.70
N ALA A 151 -13.99 -9.14 -8.92
CA ALA A 151 -13.47 -9.63 -10.19
C ALA A 151 -13.96 -11.05 -10.50
N LEU A 152 -13.94 -11.96 -9.52
CA LEU A 152 -14.54 -13.31 -9.68
C LEU A 152 -16.01 -13.22 -10.08
N TYR A 153 -16.80 -12.39 -9.40
CA TYR A 153 -18.21 -12.16 -9.71
C TYR A 153 -18.39 -11.59 -11.13
N ALA A 154 -17.57 -10.62 -11.52
CA ALA A 154 -17.71 -9.94 -12.81
C ALA A 154 -17.32 -10.82 -14.00
N LEU A 155 -16.34 -11.70 -13.81
CA LEU A 155 -15.82 -12.62 -14.82
C LEU A 155 -16.64 -13.91 -14.93
N ALA A 156 -17.32 -14.33 -13.86
CA ALA A 156 -18.20 -15.48 -13.91
C ALA A 156 -19.41 -15.22 -14.81
N LEU A 157 -19.69 -16.14 -15.73
CA LEU A 157 -20.84 -16.06 -16.62
C LEU A 157 -22.08 -16.64 -15.93
N PRO A 158 -23.19 -15.89 -15.79
CA PRO A 158 -24.40 -16.39 -15.11
C PRO A 158 -25.12 -17.55 -15.80
N ILE A 159 -24.73 -17.89 -17.04
CA ILE A 159 -25.46 -18.79 -17.94
C ILE A 159 -24.78 -20.17 -18.05
N ALA A 160 -23.64 -20.37 -17.38
CA ALA A 160 -22.95 -21.65 -17.43
C ALA A 160 -23.68 -22.71 -16.58
N ASP A 161 -23.80 -23.94 -17.09
CA ASP A 161 -24.38 -25.09 -16.38
C ASP A 161 -23.55 -25.53 -15.16
N ALA A 162 -22.34 -25.00 -15.00
CA ALA A 162 -21.43 -25.28 -13.91
C ALA A 162 -20.66 -24.01 -13.48
N PRO A 163 -20.25 -23.90 -12.19
CA PRO A 163 -19.41 -22.80 -11.73
C PRO A 163 -18.07 -22.76 -12.46
N VAL A 164 -17.61 -21.56 -12.82
CA VAL A 164 -16.30 -21.39 -13.47
C VAL A 164 -15.17 -21.81 -12.53
N SER A 165 -14.17 -22.49 -13.07
CA SER A 165 -13.02 -22.97 -12.31
C SER A 165 -12.06 -21.81 -12.03
N VAL A 166 -11.73 -21.58 -10.76
CA VAL A 166 -10.74 -20.59 -10.33
C VAL A 166 -9.45 -21.33 -9.98
N VAL A 167 -8.36 -20.98 -10.64
CA VAL A 167 -7.06 -21.67 -10.51
C VAL A 167 -5.94 -20.68 -10.24
N SER A 168 -4.86 -21.15 -9.64
CA SER A 168 -3.62 -20.38 -9.50
C SER A 168 -2.43 -21.33 -9.46
N THR A 169 -1.32 -20.93 -10.05
CA THR A 169 -0.10 -21.75 -10.08
C THR A 169 0.43 -22.01 -8.67
N THR A 170 0.74 -23.26 -8.33
CA THR A 170 1.36 -23.61 -7.04
C THR A 170 2.86 -23.23 -7.00
N PRO A 171 3.40 -22.70 -5.87
CA PRO A 171 2.67 -22.27 -4.69
C PRO A 171 1.91 -20.96 -4.95
N PHE A 172 0.66 -20.88 -4.48
CA PHE A 172 -0.22 -19.72 -4.64
C PHE A 172 -0.57 -19.08 -3.30
N TYR A 173 -1.07 -17.83 -3.31
CA TYR A 173 -1.52 -17.19 -2.08
C TYR A 173 -2.65 -17.97 -1.43
N SER A 174 -2.40 -18.50 -0.24
CA SER A 174 -3.34 -19.36 0.51
C SER A 174 -4.75 -18.81 0.75
N MET A 175 -4.99 -17.51 0.56
CA MET A 175 -6.32 -16.97 0.75
C MET A 175 -7.17 -17.05 -0.52
N TYR A 176 -6.60 -17.39 -1.69
CA TYR A 176 -7.41 -17.59 -2.89
C TYR A 176 -8.45 -18.71 -2.72
N PRO A 177 -8.12 -19.93 -2.25
CA PRO A 177 -9.15 -20.95 -2.01
C PRO A 177 -10.26 -20.50 -1.06
N PRO A 178 -9.99 -20.06 0.19
CA PRO A 178 -11.07 -19.66 1.09
C PRO A 178 -11.81 -18.41 0.60
N LEU A 179 -11.16 -17.42 -0.02
CA LEU A 179 -11.88 -16.26 -0.56
C LEU A 179 -12.77 -16.60 -1.76
N THR A 180 -12.47 -17.69 -2.47
CA THR A 180 -13.29 -18.21 -3.57
C THR A 180 -14.47 -19.00 -3.01
N ASP A 181 -14.23 -19.95 -2.11
CA ASP A 181 -15.27 -20.92 -1.72
C ASP A 181 -16.08 -20.52 -0.48
N PHE A 182 -15.65 -19.54 0.33
CA PHE A 182 -16.29 -19.23 1.62
C PHE A 182 -17.80 -18.92 1.53
N LEU A 183 -18.25 -18.31 0.43
CA LEU A 183 -19.66 -17.97 0.22
C LEU A 183 -20.48 -19.10 -0.42
N ASN A 184 -19.86 -20.23 -0.79
CA ASN A 184 -20.49 -21.33 -1.53
C ASN A 184 -21.26 -20.82 -2.76
N SER A 185 -20.64 -19.94 -3.54
CA SER A 185 -21.25 -19.34 -4.73
C SER A 185 -21.50 -20.41 -5.80
N GLY A 186 -22.65 -20.31 -6.49
CA GLY A 186 -22.91 -21.13 -7.69
C GLY A 186 -22.19 -20.63 -8.94
N LEU A 187 -21.51 -19.48 -8.87
CA LEU A 187 -20.89 -18.82 -10.04
C LEU A 187 -19.48 -19.32 -10.32
N TYR A 188 -18.72 -19.65 -9.28
CA TYR A 188 -17.30 -19.97 -9.37
C TYR A 188 -16.92 -20.93 -8.23
N ARG A 189 -15.87 -21.72 -8.45
CA ARG A 189 -15.32 -22.66 -7.46
C ARG A 189 -13.81 -22.73 -7.55
N TRP A 190 -13.12 -22.95 -6.43
CA TRP A 190 -11.70 -23.25 -6.44
C TRP A 190 -11.42 -24.58 -7.15
N ALA A 191 -10.47 -24.58 -8.08
CA ALA A 191 -10.10 -25.74 -8.89
C ALA A 191 -8.62 -26.13 -8.79
N GLY A 192 -7.85 -25.46 -7.92
CA GLY A 192 -6.49 -25.87 -7.58
C GLY A 192 -5.40 -25.29 -8.49
N ASP A 193 -4.38 -26.11 -8.76
CA ASP A 193 -3.16 -25.70 -9.46
C ASP A 193 -3.41 -25.49 -10.96
N ALA A 194 -3.09 -24.29 -11.45
CA ALA A 194 -3.22 -23.97 -12.87
C ALA A 194 -2.36 -24.87 -13.78
N ASN A 195 -1.20 -25.37 -13.32
CA ASN A 195 -0.36 -26.26 -14.12
C ASN A 195 -0.96 -27.66 -14.34
N ALA A 196 -1.86 -28.09 -13.44
CA ALA A 196 -2.52 -29.39 -13.51
C ALA A 196 -3.96 -29.29 -14.03
N PHE A 197 -4.39 -28.08 -14.40
CA PHE A 197 -5.77 -27.83 -14.82
C PHE A 197 -5.98 -28.25 -16.28
N ASP A 198 -6.97 -29.11 -16.50
CA ASP A 198 -7.41 -29.56 -17.82
C ASP A 198 -8.84 -29.06 -18.07
N GLY A 199 -8.94 -27.88 -18.70
CA GLY A 199 -10.21 -27.23 -19.01
C GLY A 199 -10.02 -25.93 -19.79
N ASN A 200 -11.05 -25.53 -20.52
CA ASN A 200 -11.01 -24.33 -21.36
C ASN A 200 -11.57 -23.08 -20.64
N ASP A 201 -12.56 -23.27 -19.76
CA ASP A 201 -13.24 -22.17 -19.06
C ASP A 201 -12.73 -22.06 -17.63
N TYR A 202 -11.97 -21.00 -17.37
CA TYR A 202 -11.35 -20.76 -16.08
C TYR A 202 -11.16 -19.26 -15.81
N ILE A 203 -10.93 -18.95 -14.54
CA ILE A 203 -10.33 -17.71 -14.09
C ILE A 203 -8.96 -18.06 -13.48
N GLU A 204 -7.88 -17.66 -14.13
CA GLU A 204 -6.53 -17.81 -13.60
C GLU A 204 -6.19 -16.59 -12.74
N VAL A 205 -5.73 -16.84 -11.51
CA VAL A 205 -5.30 -15.79 -10.58
C VAL A 205 -3.78 -15.78 -10.53
N ILE A 206 -3.18 -14.72 -11.06
CA ILE A 206 -1.73 -14.57 -11.19
C ILE A 206 -1.24 -13.56 -10.15
N CYS A 207 -0.54 -14.05 -9.12
CA CYS A 207 0.13 -13.18 -8.15
C CYS A 207 1.57 -12.91 -8.60
N SER A 208 1.92 -11.65 -8.86
CA SER A 208 3.25 -11.28 -9.37
C SER A 208 3.72 -9.94 -8.79
N PRO A 209 4.81 -9.87 -8.01
CA PRO A 209 5.55 -10.98 -7.42
C PRO A 209 4.66 -11.87 -6.57
N ASN A 210 4.92 -13.17 -6.64
CA ASN A 210 4.09 -14.18 -6.03
C ASN A 210 4.21 -14.21 -4.50
N ASN A 211 3.12 -14.63 -3.86
CA ASN A 211 3.07 -14.96 -2.46
C ASN A 211 2.87 -16.48 -2.36
N PRO A 212 3.90 -17.25 -1.94
CA PRO A 212 4.87 -16.83 -0.92
C PRO A 212 6.29 -16.51 -1.40
N ASP A 213 6.69 -16.98 -2.59
CA ASP A 213 8.10 -17.12 -2.98
C ASP A 213 8.72 -15.87 -3.64
N GLY A 214 7.92 -14.85 -3.96
CA GLY A 214 8.37 -13.64 -4.63
C GLY A 214 8.73 -13.81 -6.10
N SER A 215 8.41 -14.95 -6.71
CA SER A 215 8.63 -15.18 -8.14
C SER A 215 7.81 -14.23 -9.00
N ILE A 216 8.38 -13.76 -10.11
CA ILE A 216 7.61 -13.05 -11.14
C ILE A 216 6.85 -14.09 -11.95
N ARG A 217 5.54 -13.86 -12.12
CA ARG A 217 4.62 -14.80 -12.77
C ARG A 217 3.82 -14.14 -13.87
N GLU A 218 3.46 -14.98 -14.83
CA GLU A 218 2.54 -14.73 -15.95
C GLU A 218 1.51 -15.86 -15.97
N ALA A 219 0.44 -15.68 -16.75
CA ALA A 219 -0.55 -16.73 -16.96
C ALA A 219 0.10 -17.96 -17.63
N VAL A 220 -0.24 -19.16 -17.15
CA VAL A 220 0.27 -20.43 -17.71
C VAL A 220 -0.72 -21.08 -18.66
N LEU A 221 -2.02 -20.82 -18.47
CA LEU A 221 -3.08 -21.34 -19.32
C LEU A 221 -3.31 -20.41 -20.52
N LYS A 222 -3.73 -20.98 -21.66
CA LYS A 222 -3.79 -20.26 -22.96
C LYS A 222 -5.15 -20.37 -23.67
N SER A 223 -6.22 -20.71 -22.95
CA SER A 223 -7.55 -20.81 -23.55
C SER A 223 -8.07 -19.41 -23.93
N LYS A 224 -8.77 -19.33 -25.07
CA LYS A 224 -9.44 -18.09 -25.49
C LYS A 224 -10.62 -17.71 -24.60
N SER A 225 -11.25 -18.68 -23.95
CA SER A 225 -12.35 -18.44 -23.02
C SER A 225 -11.89 -18.23 -21.57
N GLY A 226 -10.62 -18.52 -21.28
CA GLY A 226 -9.98 -18.21 -20.02
C GLY A 226 -9.93 -16.71 -19.73
N LYS A 227 -9.93 -16.36 -18.44
CA LYS A 227 -9.83 -14.99 -17.95
C LYS A 227 -8.75 -14.90 -16.90
N ASP A 228 -8.06 -13.76 -16.86
CA ASP A 228 -6.92 -13.57 -15.97
C ASP A 228 -7.20 -12.44 -14.96
N ILE A 229 -6.81 -12.66 -13.71
CA ILE A 229 -6.75 -11.64 -12.67
C ILE A 229 -5.30 -11.51 -12.21
N HIS A 230 -4.69 -10.34 -12.44
CA HIS A 230 -3.32 -10.08 -11.97
C HIS A 230 -3.35 -9.40 -10.59
N ASP A 231 -2.97 -10.13 -9.56
CA ASP A 231 -2.75 -9.61 -8.20
C ASP A 231 -1.33 -9.07 -8.06
N LEU A 232 -1.20 -7.75 -8.15
CA LEU A 232 0.06 -7.02 -8.18
C LEU A 232 0.34 -6.31 -6.85
N ALA A 233 -0.18 -6.83 -5.75
CA ALA A 233 0.00 -6.26 -4.41
C ALA A 233 1.47 -5.98 -4.05
N TYR A 234 2.40 -6.78 -4.56
CA TYR A 234 3.84 -6.68 -4.27
C TYR A 234 4.67 -6.09 -5.42
N TYR A 235 4.06 -5.65 -6.54
CA TYR A 235 4.81 -5.11 -7.69
C TYR A 235 5.23 -3.65 -7.48
N TRP A 236 6.09 -3.46 -6.47
CA TRP A 236 6.62 -2.17 -6.02
C TRP A 236 8.14 -2.24 -5.84
N PRO A 237 8.88 -1.11 -5.99
CA PRO A 237 10.34 -1.11 -6.03
C PRO A 237 11.05 -1.64 -4.76
N GLN A 238 10.35 -1.66 -3.62
CA GLN A 238 10.88 -2.21 -2.38
C GLN A 238 10.93 -3.74 -2.33
N TYR A 239 10.16 -4.43 -3.18
CA TYR A 239 10.09 -5.89 -3.20
C TYR A 239 10.73 -6.49 -4.43
N THR A 240 10.65 -5.83 -5.58
CA THR A 240 11.14 -6.35 -6.85
C THR A 240 11.66 -5.23 -7.74
N PRO A 241 12.63 -5.49 -8.65
CA PRO A 241 12.87 -4.62 -9.79
C PRO A 241 11.57 -4.36 -10.56
N ILE A 242 11.31 -3.09 -10.92
CA ILE A 242 10.29 -2.75 -11.90
C ILE A 242 10.91 -2.92 -13.28
N THR A 243 10.62 -4.00 -13.98
CA THR A 243 11.28 -4.32 -15.25
C THR A 243 10.59 -3.65 -16.43
N HIS A 244 9.27 -3.51 -16.36
CA HIS A 244 8.44 -2.85 -17.35
C HIS A 244 7.09 -2.45 -16.75
N MET A 245 6.37 -1.61 -17.49
CA MET A 245 5.01 -1.20 -17.20
C MET A 245 4.04 -2.31 -17.59
N LEU A 246 3.24 -2.80 -16.64
CA LEU A 246 2.25 -3.85 -16.87
C LEU A 246 0.96 -3.29 -17.45
N ALA A 247 0.30 -4.05 -18.32
CA ALA A 247 -0.92 -3.64 -19.03
C ALA A 247 -1.89 -4.81 -19.22
N HIS A 248 -2.17 -5.55 -18.15
CA HIS A 248 -3.13 -6.65 -18.12
C HIS A 248 -4.56 -6.14 -17.95
N ASP A 249 -5.55 -6.94 -18.33
CA ASP A 249 -6.95 -6.52 -18.36
C ASP A 249 -7.53 -6.18 -16.97
N ILE A 250 -7.12 -6.91 -15.93
CA ILE A 250 -7.47 -6.64 -14.53
C ILE A 250 -6.19 -6.68 -13.69
N MET A 251 -5.84 -5.54 -13.10
CA MET A 251 -4.67 -5.40 -12.23
C MET A 251 -5.09 -4.93 -10.83
N LEU A 252 -4.80 -5.72 -9.80
CA LEU A 252 -5.18 -5.45 -8.41
C LEU A 252 -3.99 -4.94 -7.58
N PHE A 253 -4.23 -3.90 -6.80
CA PHE A 253 -3.22 -3.29 -5.93
C PHE A 253 -3.80 -2.96 -4.53
N THR A 254 -2.92 -2.65 -3.58
CA THR A 254 -3.32 -2.33 -2.21
C THR A 254 -2.37 -1.35 -1.52
N VAL A 255 -2.94 -0.42 -0.76
CA VAL A 255 -2.14 0.49 0.09
C VAL A 255 -1.42 -0.29 1.18
N SER A 256 -1.94 -1.47 1.54
CA SER A 256 -1.38 -2.31 2.60
C SER A 256 0.09 -2.64 2.32
N LYS A 257 0.39 -3.08 1.09
CA LYS A 257 1.73 -3.54 0.69
C LYS A 257 2.54 -2.45 0.00
N CYS A 258 1.87 -1.42 -0.53
CA CYS A 258 2.57 -0.25 -1.06
C CYS A 258 3.17 0.62 0.07
N THR A 259 2.38 0.96 1.10
CA THR A 259 2.75 1.99 2.08
C THR A 259 2.71 1.53 3.53
N GLY A 260 2.33 0.28 3.80
CA GLY A 260 2.20 -0.25 5.16
C GLY A 260 0.85 0.02 5.83
N HIS A 261 -0.08 0.70 5.16
CA HIS A 261 -1.35 1.12 5.73
C HIS A 261 -2.44 0.02 5.70
N ALA A 262 -2.11 -1.17 6.22
CA ALA A 262 -2.99 -2.34 6.15
C ALA A 262 -4.36 -2.09 6.79
N GLY A 263 -4.41 -1.41 7.95
CA GLY A 263 -5.66 -1.09 8.65
C GLY A 263 -6.56 -0.06 7.97
N THR A 264 -6.07 0.68 6.96
CA THR A 264 -6.91 1.60 6.17
C THR A 264 -7.90 0.84 5.29
N ARG A 265 -7.62 -0.44 5.00
CA ARG A 265 -8.47 -1.30 4.18
C ARG A 265 -8.79 -0.69 2.80
N ILE A 266 -7.78 -0.19 2.09
CA ILE A 266 -7.94 0.32 0.72
C ILE A 266 -7.13 -0.50 -0.28
N GLY A 267 -7.81 -0.93 -1.34
CA GLY A 267 -7.20 -1.42 -2.56
C GLY A 267 -7.82 -0.74 -3.76
N TRP A 268 -7.17 -0.89 -4.90
CA TRP A 268 -7.73 -0.44 -6.17
C TRP A 268 -7.50 -1.48 -7.27
N ALA A 269 -8.42 -1.51 -8.21
CA ALA A 269 -8.29 -2.27 -9.44
C ALA A 269 -8.15 -1.30 -10.61
N LEU A 270 -7.23 -1.59 -11.52
CA LEU A 270 -7.21 -1.00 -12.86
C LEU A 270 -7.86 -2.02 -13.79
N VAL A 271 -9.00 -1.65 -14.37
CA VAL A 271 -9.80 -2.55 -15.21
C VAL A 271 -9.96 -1.94 -16.59
N LYS A 272 -9.53 -2.67 -17.61
CA LYS A 272 -9.52 -2.20 -19.00
C LYS A 272 -10.91 -2.25 -19.62
N ASP A 273 -11.61 -3.37 -19.43
CA ASP A 273 -12.94 -3.59 -19.99
C ASP A 273 -14.02 -2.86 -19.15
N LYS A 274 -14.81 -2.02 -19.83
CA LYS A 274 -15.85 -1.22 -19.18
C LYS A 274 -16.97 -2.06 -18.58
N GLU A 275 -17.40 -3.14 -19.24
CA GLU A 275 -18.49 -3.98 -18.75
C GLU A 275 -18.06 -4.78 -17.52
N VAL A 276 -16.83 -5.30 -17.52
CA VAL A 276 -16.23 -5.93 -16.34
C VAL A 276 -16.14 -4.91 -15.20
N ALA A 277 -15.66 -3.70 -15.48
CA ALA A 277 -15.58 -2.65 -14.48
C ALA A 277 -16.96 -2.30 -13.88
N GLN A 278 -18.02 -2.23 -14.71
CA GLN A 278 -19.39 -2.00 -14.26
C GLN A 278 -19.90 -3.13 -13.37
N LYS A 279 -19.67 -4.40 -13.72
CA LYS A 279 -20.06 -5.55 -12.90
C LYS A 279 -19.33 -5.58 -11.56
N MET A 280 -18.02 -5.30 -11.56
CA MET A 280 -17.23 -5.17 -10.34
C MET A 280 -17.78 -4.04 -9.46
N SER A 281 -18.04 -2.86 -10.03
CA SER A 281 -18.64 -1.73 -9.30
C SER A 281 -20.02 -2.08 -8.74
N LYS A 282 -20.84 -2.82 -9.49
CA LYS A 282 -22.14 -3.31 -9.01
C LYS A 282 -22.02 -4.25 -7.82
N PHE A 283 -21.04 -5.18 -7.84
CA PHE A 283 -20.76 -6.04 -6.69
C PHE A 283 -20.41 -5.21 -5.44
N MET A 284 -19.58 -4.17 -5.61
CA MET A 284 -19.18 -3.29 -4.51
C MET A 284 -20.36 -2.48 -3.95
N GLU A 285 -21.24 -1.99 -4.82
CA GLU A 285 -22.48 -1.33 -4.43
C GLU A 285 -23.39 -2.27 -3.62
N GLN A 286 -23.59 -3.50 -4.09
CA GLN A 286 -24.50 -4.45 -3.45
C GLN A 286 -23.93 -5.03 -2.16
N SER A 287 -22.61 -5.23 -2.06
CA SER A 287 -21.97 -5.83 -0.89
C SER A 287 -21.81 -4.84 0.27
N THR A 288 -21.42 -3.59 0.01
CA THR A 288 -21.08 -2.63 1.07
C THR A 288 -21.53 -1.19 0.81
N ILE A 289 -22.27 -0.93 -0.27
CA ILE A 289 -22.66 0.44 -0.70
C ILE A 289 -21.41 1.31 -0.88
N GLY A 290 -20.40 0.75 -1.55
CA GLY A 290 -19.12 1.41 -1.79
C GLY A 290 -18.10 1.21 -0.66
N VAL A 291 -17.22 2.19 -0.50
CA VAL A 291 -16.06 2.11 0.41
C VAL A 291 -16.00 3.37 1.27
N SER A 292 -15.58 3.22 2.53
CA SER A 292 -15.44 4.33 3.49
C SER A 292 -14.72 5.54 2.89
N LYS A 293 -15.40 6.69 2.93
CA LYS A 293 -14.89 7.98 2.43
C LYS A 293 -13.64 8.39 3.20
N ASP A 294 -13.65 8.25 4.52
CA ASP A 294 -12.52 8.55 5.40
C ASP A 294 -11.28 7.73 5.03
N ALA A 295 -11.47 6.44 4.74
CA ALA A 295 -10.39 5.56 4.31
C ALA A 295 -9.80 5.99 2.96
N GLN A 296 -10.65 6.38 2.00
CA GLN A 296 -10.22 6.90 0.70
C GLN A 296 -9.47 8.23 0.83
N LEU A 297 -9.99 9.18 1.62
CA LEU A 297 -9.32 10.47 1.87
C LEU A 297 -7.95 10.26 2.55
N ARG A 298 -7.88 9.36 3.54
CA ARG A 298 -6.62 9.00 4.19
C ARG A 298 -5.64 8.36 3.21
N ALA A 299 -6.10 7.42 2.39
CA ALA A 299 -5.28 6.78 1.37
C ALA A 299 -4.77 7.80 0.36
N ALA A 300 -5.63 8.68 -0.16
CA ALA A 300 -5.24 9.76 -1.07
C ALA A 300 -4.15 10.64 -0.44
N LYS A 301 -4.33 11.08 0.81
CA LYS A 301 -3.34 11.91 1.51
C LYS A 301 -1.99 11.21 1.67
N VAL A 302 -1.99 9.92 2.00
CA VAL A 302 -0.77 9.10 2.11
C VAL A 302 -0.10 8.94 0.75
N LEU A 303 -0.84 8.60 -0.31
CA LEU A 303 -0.29 8.43 -1.65
C LEU A 303 0.27 9.75 -2.20
N GLY A 304 -0.45 10.86 -2.01
CA GLY A 304 0.01 12.20 -2.38
C GLY A 304 1.30 12.58 -1.65
N ALA A 305 1.41 12.32 -0.34
CA ALA A 305 2.65 12.55 0.40
C ALA A 305 3.85 11.77 -0.17
N VAL A 306 3.63 10.52 -0.64
CA VAL A 306 4.67 9.75 -1.33
C VAL A 306 5.07 10.43 -2.63
N THR A 307 4.12 10.74 -3.51
CA THR A 307 4.42 11.32 -4.83
C THR A 307 5.06 12.68 -4.72
N ASP A 308 4.54 13.55 -3.85
CA ASP A 308 5.08 14.89 -3.59
C ASP A 308 6.52 14.80 -3.06
N GLY A 309 6.84 13.78 -2.26
CA GLY A 309 8.22 13.55 -1.79
C GLY A 309 9.22 13.34 -2.92
N TYR A 310 8.83 12.61 -3.98
CA TYR A 310 9.67 12.40 -5.16
C TYR A 310 9.74 13.64 -6.05
N GLU A 311 8.61 14.29 -6.30
CA GLU A 311 8.55 15.51 -7.12
C GLU A 311 9.36 16.66 -6.51
N HIS A 312 9.32 16.83 -5.18
CA HIS A 312 10.11 17.84 -4.48
C HIS A 312 11.61 17.53 -4.47
N GLN A 313 12.03 16.26 -4.40
CA GLN A 313 13.45 15.90 -4.46
C GLN A 313 14.03 16.15 -5.86
N LEU A 314 13.24 15.93 -6.93
CA LEU A 314 13.63 16.33 -8.28
C LEU A 314 13.84 17.85 -8.40
N ALA A 315 13.17 18.65 -7.56
CA ALA A 315 13.32 20.10 -7.52
C ALA A 315 14.47 20.60 -6.60
N ALA A 316 14.94 19.79 -5.65
CA ALA A 316 15.97 20.17 -4.68
C ALA A 316 17.14 19.17 -4.69
N ALA A 317 18.23 19.52 -5.38
CA ALA A 317 19.45 18.71 -5.55
C ALA A 317 20.22 18.38 -4.24
N ALA A 318 19.68 18.71 -3.06
CA ALA A 318 20.35 18.61 -1.76
C ALA A 318 19.57 17.83 -0.69
N GLY A 319 18.38 17.28 -1.01
CA GLY A 319 17.61 16.46 -0.08
C GLY A 319 18.01 14.99 -0.17
N GLY A 320 18.57 14.42 0.90
CA GLY A 320 18.84 12.98 0.95
C GLY A 320 17.56 12.12 0.92
N ASP A 321 17.69 10.83 0.60
CA ASP A 321 16.60 9.85 0.42
C ASP A 321 15.73 9.55 1.66
N ALA A 322 15.84 10.34 2.73
CA ALA A 322 15.12 10.10 3.98
C ALA A 322 13.60 10.21 3.82
N ASN A 323 13.13 10.98 2.83
CA ASN A 323 11.72 11.22 2.53
C ASN A 323 11.17 10.32 1.40
N LEU A 324 12.00 9.48 0.78
CA LEU A 324 11.61 8.66 -0.35
C LEU A 324 11.17 7.26 0.09
N LEU A 325 9.86 7.03 0.17
CA LEU A 325 9.28 5.78 0.68
C LEU A 325 9.92 4.53 0.04
N PHE A 326 9.93 4.44 -1.28
CA PHE A 326 10.45 3.26 -1.97
C PHE A 326 11.95 3.05 -1.77
N HIS A 327 12.76 4.11 -1.68
CA HIS A 327 14.20 4.01 -1.39
C HIS A 327 14.44 3.58 0.07
N TYR A 328 13.71 4.17 1.02
CA TYR A 328 13.74 3.76 2.42
C TYR A 328 13.38 2.28 2.58
N ALA A 329 12.23 1.88 2.03
CA ALA A 329 11.71 0.53 2.19
C ALA A 329 12.59 -0.50 1.50
N ARG A 330 13.13 -0.19 0.32
CA ARG A 330 14.07 -1.06 -0.39
C ARG A 330 15.35 -1.29 0.40
N ARG A 331 15.98 -0.23 0.95
CA ARG A 331 17.17 -0.39 1.80
C ARG A 331 16.87 -1.27 3.01
N LYS A 332 15.71 -1.06 3.64
CA LYS A 332 15.27 -1.85 4.78
C LYS A 332 15.08 -3.33 4.41
N MET A 333 14.41 -3.61 3.29
CA MET A 333 14.24 -4.98 2.79
C MET A 333 15.57 -5.65 2.43
N ALA A 334 16.48 -4.95 1.75
CA ALA A 334 17.81 -5.47 1.41
C ALA A 334 18.62 -5.83 2.67
N HIS A 335 18.59 -5.00 3.70
CA HIS A 335 19.20 -5.32 4.99
C HIS A 335 18.56 -6.57 5.60
N ARG A 336 17.22 -6.64 5.67
CA ARG A 336 16.53 -7.79 6.25
C ARG A 336 16.85 -9.11 5.51
N TRP A 337 16.89 -9.08 4.19
CA TRP A 337 17.26 -10.27 3.40
C TRP A 337 18.72 -10.67 3.57
N CYS A 338 19.65 -9.71 3.63
CA CYS A 338 21.06 -9.98 3.92
C CYS A 338 21.24 -10.66 5.29
N ALA A 339 20.62 -10.11 6.34
CA ALA A 339 20.68 -10.66 7.69
C ALA A 339 20.04 -12.06 7.77
N LEU A 340 18.91 -12.27 7.10
CA LEU A 340 18.27 -13.58 7.03
C LEU A 340 19.15 -14.63 6.33
N ARG A 341 19.76 -14.29 5.18
CA ARG A 341 20.65 -15.22 4.47
C ARG A 341 21.85 -15.61 5.34
N ALA A 342 22.42 -14.65 6.09
CA ALA A 342 23.49 -14.93 7.05
C ALA A 342 23.04 -15.90 8.16
N ALA A 343 21.83 -15.72 8.73
CA ALA A 343 21.29 -16.63 9.73
C ALA A 343 21.00 -18.04 9.18
N VAL A 344 20.45 -18.14 7.96
CA VAL A 344 20.23 -19.43 7.29
C VAL A 344 21.55 -20.16 7.05
N ALA A 345 22.58 -19.45 6.57
CA ALA A 345 23.92 -20.01 6.40
C ALA A 345 24.54 -20.45 7.73
N ALA A 346 24.35 -19.67 8.81
CA ALA A 346 24.86 -20.01 10.13
C ALA A 346 24.16 -21.24 10.74
N SER A 347 22.85 -21.39 10.52
CA SER A 347 22.07 -22.56 10.95
C SER A 347 22.54 -23.82 10.22
N GLY A 348 22.58 -23.78 8.88
CA GLY A 348 23.04 -24.89 8.04
C GLY A 348 21.98 -25.96 7.73
N ILE A 349 20.77 -25.85 8.28
CA ILE A 349 19.68 -26.81 8.03
C ILE A 349 18.51 -26.24 7.22
N PHE A 350 18.60 -24.98 6.81
CA PHE A 350 17.57 -24.31 6.03
C PHE A 350 18.09 -23.87 4.67
N SER A 351 17.17 -23.72 3.71
CA SER A 351 17.44 -23.12 2.41
C SER A 351 16.41 -22.03 2.07
N LEU A 352 16.81 -21.12 1.19
CA LEU A 352 16.01 -20.01 0.69
C LEU A 352 16.06 -19.98 -0.84
N PRO A 353 15.08 -19.35 -1.51
CA PRO A 353 15.16 -19.08 -2.93
C PRO A 353 16.44 -18.31 -3.28
N ASN A 354 16.98 -18.63 -4.45
CA ASN A 354 18.14 -17.96 -5.02
C ASN A 354 17.90 -16.46 -5.18
N GLU A 355 18.96 -15.67 -5.10
CA GLU A 355 18.89 -14.25 -5.41
C GLU A 355 18.58 -14.03 -6.88
N VAL A 356 17.59 -13.19 -7.14
CA VAL A 356 17.22 -12.76 -8.48
C VAL A 356 17.48 -11.28 -8.58
N ALA A 357 18.35 -10.88 -9.50
CA ALA A 357 18.63 -9.48 -9.79
C ALA A 357 18.09 -9.11 -11.17
N GLY A 358 17.65 -7.86 -11.32
CA GLY A 358 17.16 -7.33 -12.59
C GLY A 358 17.35 -5.83 -12.66
N PHE A 359 17.40 -5.32 -13.89
CA PHE A 359 17.40 -3.88 -14.12
C PHE A 359 16.04 -3.29 -13.71
N CYS A 360 16.07 -2.26 -12.88
CA CYS A 360 14.88 -1.58 -12.39
C CYS A 360 14.72 -0.23 -13.10
N THR A 361 13.64 -0.08 -13.87
CA THR A 361 13.35 1.14 -14.61
C THR A 361 13.01 2.33 -13.71
N PHE A 362 12.58 2.08 -12.46
CA PHE A 362 12.31 3.12 -11.47
C PHE A 362 13.61 3.72 -10.89
N THR A 363 14.53 2.86 -10.41
CA THR A 363 15.77 3.31 -9.78
C THR A 363 16.94 3.48 -10.76
N LYS A 364 16.80 3.04 -12.02
CA LYS A 364 17.79 3.13 -13.09
C LYS A 364 19.10 2.39 -12.80
N ASP A 365 19.03 1.32 -12.02
CA ASP A 365 20.15 0.45 -11.64
C ASP A 365 19.73 -1.03 -11.65
N THR A 366 20.72 -1.93 -11.51
CA THR A 366 20.47 -3.37 -11.34
C THR A 366 20.33 -3.69 -9.86
N VAL A 367 19.28 -4.42 -9.51
CA VAL A 367 18.78 -4.50 -8.14
C VAL A 367 18.33 -5.91 -7.83
N THR A 368 18.58 -6.36 -6.60
CA THR A 368 18.11 -7.67 -6.13
C THR A 368 16.64 -7.59 -5.70
N SER A 369 15.84 -8.57 -6.11
CA SER A 369 14.50 -8.79 -5.59
C SER A 369 14.58 -9.18 -4.11
N ASN A 370 13.82 -8.47 -3.29
CA ASN A 370 13.75 -8.65 -1.85
C ASN A 370 12.28 -8.80 -1.42
N PRO A 371 11.66 -9.97 -1.65
CA PRO A 371 10.23 -10.18 -1.46
C PRO A 371 9.74 -9.87 -0.04
N ALA A 372 8.44 -9.60 0.11
CA ALA A 372 7.81 -9.32 1.41
C ALA A 372 7.77 -10.55 2.36
N PHE A 373 8.08 -11.73 1.84
CA PHE A 373 8.10 -12.97 2.61
C PHE A 373 9.32 -13.81 2.26
N ALA A 374 9.86 -14.50 3.27
CA ALA A 374 10.81 -15.58 3.06
C ALA A 374 10.06 -16.90 2.88
N TRP A 375 10.47 -17.66 1.86
CA TRP A 375 9.97 -19.01 1.60
C TRP A 375 11.03 -20.02 2.05
N LEU A 376 10.99 -20.36 3.33
CA LEU A 376 12.07 -21.08 4.01
C LEU A 376 11.79 -22.59 3.95
N ARG A 377 12.75 -23.36 3.43
CA ARG A 377 12.71 -24.84 3.45
C ARG A 377 13.65 -25.40 4.50
N CYS A 378 13.27 -26.51 5.12
CA CYS A 378 14.13 -27.32 5.99
C CYS A 378 14.74 -28.48 5.23
N GLU A 379 16.07 -28.60 5.30
CA GLU A 379 16.85 -29.68 4.68
C GLU A 379 17.15 -30.83 5.66
N LYS A 380 16.83 -30.63 6.95
CA LYS A 380 17.01 -31.66 7.98
C LYS A 380 16.03 -32.82 7.75
N GLN A 381 16.54 -34.04 7.67
CA GLN A 381 15.74 -35.21 7.31
C GLN A 381 14.69 -35.51 8.38
N GLU A 382 15.05 -35.40 9.65
CA GLU A 382 14.22 -35.71 10.81
C GLU A 382 13.09 -34.70 11.04
N VAL A 383 13.13 -33.54 10.38
CA VAL A 383 12.07 -32.53 10.44
C VAL A 383 11.13 -32.72 9.26
N GLU A 384 9.95 -33.28 9.52
CA GLU A 384 8.89 -33.46 8.53
C GLU A 384 7.93 -32.26 8.48
N ASP A 385 7.61 -31.68 9.65
CA ASP A 385 6.75 -30.51 9.79
C ASP A 385 7.57 -29.29 10.27
N LEU A 386 7.90 -28.42 9.32
CA LEU A 386 8.67 -27.20 9.61
C LEU A 386 7.85 -26.17 10.41
N GLU A 387 6.53 -26.11 10.24
CA GLU A 387 5.70 -25.14 11.00
C GLU A 387 5.72 -25.50 12.49
N SER A 388 5.52 -26.77 12.82
CA SER A 388 5.58 -27.26 14.20
C SER A 388 6.98 -27.12 14.80
N PHE A 389 8.03 -27.46 14.04
CA PHE A 389 9.42 -27.32 14.48
C PHE A 389 9.82 -25.86 14.80
N LEU A 390 9.41 -24.89 13.98
CA LEU A 390 9.66 -23.47 14.28
C LEU A 390 8.82 -22.97 15.45
N ARG A 391 7.61 -23.51 15.64
CA ARG A 391 6.74 -23.18 16.78
C ARG A 391 7.37 -23.58 18.12
N GLU A 392 8.04 -24.72 18.19
CA GLU A 392 8.83 -25.15 19.36
C GLU A 392 9.95 -24.15 19.68
N ASN A 393 10.50 -23.52 18.65
CA ASN A 393 11.49 -22.44 18.76
C ASN A 393 10.85 -21.05 18.95
N LYS A 394 9.57 -20.99 19.32
CA LYS A 394 8.77 -19.78 19.56
C LYS A 394 8.64 -18.88 18.32
N ILE A 395 8.63 -19.45 17.12
CA ILE A 395 8.45 -18.75 15.84
C ILE A 395 7.18 -19.29 15.17
N ILE A 396 6.11 -18.49 15.16
CA ILE A 396 4.88 -18.83 14.43
C ILE A 396 5.05 -18.36 12.99
N THR A 397 4.88 -19.30 12.06
CA THR A 397 4.98 -19.10 10.62
C THR A 397 3.72 -19.62 9.94
N ARG A 398 3.66 -19.56 8.60
CA ARG A 398 2.54 -20.13 7.85
C ARG A 398 2.98 -21.35 7.04
N SER A 399 2.42 -22.52 7.35
CA SER A 399 2.71 -23.80 6.69
C SER A 399 2.59 -23.74 5.17
N GLY A 400 3.53 -24.39 4.49
CA GLY A 400 3.59 -24.49 3.03
C GLY A 400 2.41 -25.23 2.42
N THR A 401 1.80 -26.16 3.16
CA THR A 401 0.57 -26.87 2.78
C THR A 401 -0.59 -25.94 2.43
N LYS A 402 -0.68 -24.79 3.11
CA LYS A 402 -1.72 -23.77 2.82
C LYS A 402 -1.54 -23.10 1.46
N PHE A 403 -0.38 -23.26 0.83
CA PHE A 403 -0.05 -22.69 -0.49
C PHE A 403 -0.02 -23.77 -1.59
N GLY A 404 -0.41 -25.01 -1.28
CA GLY A 404 -0.26 -26.16 -2.17
C GLY A 404 1.14 -26.79 -2.19
N ALA A 405 2.03 -26.41 -1.28
CA ALA A 405 3.39 -26.95 -1.18
C ALA A 405 3.52 -28.00 -0.06
N ASP A 406 4.70 -28.59 0.10
CA ASP A 406 4.98 -29.60 1.13
C ASP A 406 5.15 -29.00 2.55
N GLN A 407 5.15 -29.88 3.57
CA GLN A 407 5.25 -29.51 5.00
C GLN A 407 6.66 -29.08 5.44
N LYS A 408 7.70 -29.30 4.61
CA LYS A 408 9.07 -28.87 4.90
C LYS A 408 9.32 -27.42 4.51
N VAL A 409 8.29 -26.69 4.08
CA VAL A 409 8.41 -25.27 3.71
C VAL A 409 7.41 -24.43 4.49
N VAL A 410 7.82 -23.22 4.84
CA VAL A 410 6.96 -22.22 5.48
C VAL A 410 7.15 -20.85 4.85
N ARG A 411 6.10 -20.04 4.91
CA ARG A 411 6.19 -18.61 4.64
C ARG A 411 6.40 -17.83 5.94
N ILE A 412 7.38 -16.92 5.92
CA ILE A 412 7.73 -16.06 7.04
C ILE A 412 7.62 -14.59 6.62
N SER A 413 6.89 -13.77 7.39
CA SER A 413 6.79 -12.32 7.16
C SER A 413 8.12 -11.60 7.32
N MET A 414 8.55 -10.88 6.29
CA MET A 414 9.74 -10.02 6.30
C MET A 414 9.39 -8.54 6.56
N VAL A 415 8.12 -8.24 6.83
CA VAL A 415 7.59 -6.87 6.89
C VAL A 415 7.05 -6.47 8.27
N ASP A 416 7.30 -7.27 9.31
CA ASP A 416 6.93 -6.97 10.70
C ASP A 416 7.87 -5.93 11.35
N THR A 417 7.78 -5.67 12.66
CA THR A 417 8.65 -4.68 13.35
C THR A 417 10.13 -5.08 13.33
N ASP A 418 11.01 -4.11 13.59
CA ASP A 418 12.46 -4.37 13.61
C ASP A 418 12.86 -5.28 14.78
N GLU A 419 12.16 -5.18 15.91
CA GLU A 419 12.36 -6.02 17.09
C GLU A 419 11.98 -7.47 16.81
N ALA A 420 10.80 -7.70 16.23
CA ALA A 420 10.35 -9.04 15.86
C ALA A 420 11.30 -9.69 14.83
N PHE A 421 11.74 -8.91 13.84
CA PHE A 421 12.71 -9.36 12.85
C PHE A 421 14.07 -9.70 13.47
N GLY A 422 14.59 -8.87 14.37
CA GLY A 422 15.86 -9.12 15.05
C GLY A 422 15.83 -10.40 15.89
N ILE A 423 14.75 -10.62 16.66
CA ILE A 423 14.56 -11.84 17.45
C ILE A 423 14.49 -13.07 16.53
N PHE A 424 13.77 -12.96 15.41
CA PHE A 424 13.64 -14.03 14.42
C PHE A 424 14.99 -14.49 13.87
N VAL A 425 15.78 -13.57 13.33
CA VAL A 425 17.07 -13.90 12.70
C VAL A 425 18.03 -14.50 13.71
N ASN A 426 18.08 -13.95 14.93
CA ASN A 426 18.91 -14.47 16.01
C ASN A 426 18.54 -15.90 16.40
N ARG A 427 17.23 -16.20 16.56
CA ARG A 427 16.78 -17.56 16.85
C ARG A 427 17.10 -18.50 15.70
N LEU A 428 16.76 -18.12 14.47
CA LEU A 428 16.96 -18.95 13.30
C LEU A 428 18.42 -19.39 13.15
N ALA A 429 19.38 -18.48 13.37
CA ALA A 429 20.81 -18.76 13.30
C ALA A 429 21.30 -19.84 14.30
N THR A 430 20.58 -20.02 15.42
CA THR A 430 20.96 -20.95 16.49
C THR A 430 20.33 -22.34 16.35
N ILE A 431 19.32 -22.50 15.49
CA ILE A 431 18.63 -23.78 15.28
C ILE A 431 19.53 -24.72 14.45
N LYS A 432 19.59 -26.00 14.85
CA LYS A 432 20.46 -27.04 14.28
C LYS A 432 19.72 -28.34 14.04
#